data_AF-A0A7U9L1X5-F1
#
_entry.id   AF-A0A7U9L1X5-F1
#
_cell.length_a   1.000
_cell.length_b   1.000
_cell.length_c   1.000
_cell.angle_alpha   90.00
_cell.angle_beta   90.00
_cell.angle_gamma   90.00
#
_symmetry.space_group_name_H-M   'P 1'
#
loop_
_entity.id
_entity.type
_entity.pdbx_description
1 polymer ?
#
loop_
_entity_poly.entity_id
_entity_poly.type
_entity_poly.pdbx_seq_one_letter_code
_entity_poly.pdbx_strand_id
1 'polypeptide(L)'
;MILDVTAVERLTIDALAVLVRKAMRLHSVGGELLLAGPCLAVRKVIERTGTVSLLPVFADGAAAVNALAEDGRAWRRAELTAGHSTLFTDPPPPSDPPPPSLGRPRP
;
A
#
# COMPACT_ATOMS: atom_id res chain seq x y z
N MET A 1 8.62 0.37 2.07
CA MET A 1 8.42 0.95 0.73
C MET A 1 8.21 2.44 0.90
N ILE A 2 9.04 3.26 0.27
CA ILE A 2 8.86 4.73 0.26
C ILE A 2 8.18 5.10 -1.06
N LEU A 3 7.08 5.84 -1.00
CA LEU A 3 6.40 6.39 -2.15
C LEU A 3 6.62 7.91 -2.19
N ASP A 4 7.35 8.37 -3.20
CA ASP A 4 7.51 9.80 -3.48
C ASP A 4 6.21 10.34 -4.08
N VAL A 5 5.59 11.29 -3.38
CA VAL A 5 4.35 11.95 -3.77
C VAL A 5 4.55 13.45 -3.98
N THR A 6 5.80 13.90 -4.19
CA THR A 6 6.14 15.31 -4.42
C THR A 6 5.40 15.92 -5.60
N ALA A 7 5.21 15.15 -6.67
CA ALA A 7 4.47 15.58 -7.86
C ALA A 7 2.93 15.46 -7.72
N VAL A 8 2.42 14.97 -6.58
CA VAL A 8 0.98 14.77 -6.36
C VAL A 8 0.37 16.03 -5.75
N GLU A 9 -0.39 16.75 -6.55
CA GLU A 9 -1.06 17.99 -6.11
C GLU A 9 -2.35 17.71 -5.32
N ARG A 10 -3.02 16.59 -5.57
CA ARG A 10 -4.31 16.23 -4.97
C ARG A 10 -4.40 14.74 -4.70
N LEU A 11 -5.00 14.39 -3.56
CA LEU A 11 -5.30 13.02 -3.18
C LEU A 11 -6.81 12.89 -2.93
N THR A 12 -7.46 11.99 -3.68
CA THR A 12 -8.87 11.65 -3.46
C THR A 12 -9.01 10.64 -2.33
N ILE A 13 -10.21 10.52 -1.75
CA ILE A 13 -10.50 9.50 -0.73
C ILE A 13 -10.33 8.08 -1.30
N ASP A 14 -10.71 7.85 -2.56
CA ASP A 14 -10.53 6.55 -3.22
C ASP A 14 -9.04 6.19 -3.38
N ALA A 15 -8.22 7.16 -3.80
CA ALA A 15 -6.78 6.97 -3.90
C ALA A 15 -6.15 6.73 -2.51
N LEU A 16 -6.60 7.46 -1.48
CA LEU A 16 -6.18 7.20 -0.10
C LEU A 16 -6.58 5.79 0.34
N ALA A 17 -7.81 5.34 0.05
CA ALA A 17 -8.26 3.99 0.38
C ALA A 17 -7.39 2.91 -0.29
N VAL A 18 -6.97 3.13 -1.53
CA VAL A 18 -5.99 2.26 -2.21
C VAL A 18 -4.65 2.25 -1.47
N LEU A 19 -4.11 3.41 -1.07
CA LEU A 19 -2.86 3.49 -0.31
C LEU A 19 -2.96 2.79 1.04
N VAL A 20 -4.06 2.99 1.78
CA VAL A 20 -4.31 2.32 3.07
C VAL A 20 -4.36 0.80 2.89
N ARG A 21 -5.08 0.29 1.88
CA ARG A 21 -5.11 -1.16 1.59
C ARG A 21 -3.72 -1.71 1.28
N LYS A 22 -2.90 -0.97 0.52
CA LYS A 22 -1.51 -1.35 0.24
C LYS A 22 -0.65 -1.32 1.51
N ALA A 23 -0.81 -0.32 2.36
CA ALA A 23 -0.11 -0.22 3.64
C ALA A 23 -0.46 -1.40 4.55
N MET A 24 -1.74 -1.75 4.69
CA MET A 24 -2.19 -2.90 5.46
C MET A 24 -1.62 -4.23 4.94
N ARG A 25 -1.64 -4.44 3.61
CA ARG A 25 -1.07 -5.66 3.00
C ARG A 25 0.44 -5.76 3.16
N LEU A 26 1.14 -4.62 3.21
CA LEU A 26 2.58 -4.59 3.48
C LEU A 26 2.86 -4.83 4.96
N HIS A 27 2.04 -4.27 5.85
CA HIS A 27 2.10 -4.47 7.29
C HIS A 27 1.88 -5.93 7.70
N SER A 28 0.95 -6.64 7.04
CA SER A 28 0.70 -8.07 7.32
C SER A 28 1.91 -8.99 7.06
N VAL A 29 2.92 -8.51 6.32
CA VAL A 29 4.18 -9.24 6.07
C VAL A 29 5.39 -8.56 6.73
N GLY A 30 5.15 -7.68 7.71
CA GLY A 30 6.19 -6.98 8.47
C GLY A 30 6.87 -5.82 7.74
N GLY A 31 6.29 -5.34 6.64
CA GLY A 31 6.77 -4.15 5.93
C GLY A 31 5.95 -2.89 6.26
N GLU A 32 6.43 -1.75 5.79
CA GLU A 32 5.74 -0.47 5.97
C GLU A 32 5.69 0.36 4.67
N LEU A 33 4.62 1.14 4.50
CA LEU A 33 4.48 2.10 3.41
C LEU A 33 4.61 3.52 3.94
N LEU A 34 5.65 4.23 3.52
CA LEU A 34 5.95 5.60 3.95
C LEU A 34 5.75 6.56 2.77
N LEU A 35 5.19 7.74 3.04
CA LEU A 35 4.98 8.79 2.03
C LEU A 35 6.04 9.88 2.18
N ALA A 36 6.62 10.31 1.06
CA ALA A 36 7.65 11.34 1.01
C ALA A 36 7.19 12.53 0.16
N GLY A 37 7.40 13.75 0.65
CA GLY A 37 7.15 14.97 -0.12
C GLY A 37 5.69 15.40 -0.35
N PRO A 38 4.67 14.99 0.43
CA PRO A 38 3.31 15.45 0.12
C PRO A 38 3.17 16.95 0.32
N CYS A 39 2.51 17.59 -0.65
CA CYS A 39 2.08 18.97 -0.51
C CYS A 39 1.03 19.14 0.61
N LEU A 40 0.78 20.38 1.03
CA LEU A 40 -0.12 20.69 2.15
C LEU A 40 -1.54 20.12 1.97
N ALA A 41 -2.05 20.09 0.73
CA ALA A 41 -3.37 19.55 0.44
C ALA A 41 -3.44 18.03 0.71
N VAL A 42 -2.44 17.28 0.24
CA VAL A 42 -2.33 15.83 0.47
C VAL A 42 -2.15 15.53 1.96
N ARG A 43 -1.28 16.28 2.65
CA ARG A 43 -1.07 16.13 4.10
C ARG A 43 -2.36 16.31 4.89
N LYS A 44 -3.14 17.36 4.59
CA LYS A 44 -4.44 17.62 5.24
C LYS A 44 -5.43 16.48 5.05
N VAL A 45 -5.44 15.82 3.90
CA VAL A 45 -6.32 14.67 3.65
C VAL A 45 -5.95 13.50 4.55
N ILE A 46 -4.66 13.17 4.66
CA ILE A 46 -4.15 12.08 5.51
C ILE A 46 -4.43 12.37 7.00
N GLU A 47 -4.19 13.59 7.46
CA GLU A 47 -4.45 14.00 8.85
C GLU A 47 -5.95 13.93 9.19
N ARG A 48 -6.82 14.48 8.33
CA ARG A 48 -8.27 14.51 8.56
C ARG A 48 -8.91 13.13 8.57
N THR A 49 -8.32 12.18 7.86
CA THR A 49 -8.81 10.79 7.78
C THR A 49 -8.20 9.90 8.85
N GLY A 50 -7.25 10.40 9.65
CA GLY A 50 -6.63 9.65 10.74
C GLY A 50 -5.72 8.51 10.28
N THR A 51 -5.26 8.51 9.03
CA THR A 51 -4.47 7.40 8.46
C THR A 51 -2.96 7.53 8.69
N VAL A 52 -2.52 8.54 9.45
CA VAL A 52 -1.09 8.84 9.67
C VAL A 52 -0.33 7.66 10.30
N SER A 53 -0.98 6.88 11.16
CA SER A 53 -0.36 5.69 11.79
C SER A 53 -0.06 4.56 10.79
N LEU A 54 -0.84 4.45 9.72
CA LEU A 54 -0.65 3.46 8.66
C LEU A 54 0.19 3.99 7.50
N LEU A 55 0.20 5.32 7.32
CA LEU A 55 0.91 6.03 6.27
C LEU A 55 1.76 7.14 6.89
N PRO A 56 2.91 6.81 7.50
CA PRO A 56 3.84 7.81 8.01
C PRO A 56 4.28 8.77 6.90
N VAL A 57 4.30 10.06 7.21
CA VAL A 57 4.57 11.13 6.24
C VAL A 57 5.88 11.85 6.57
N PHE A 58 6.78 11.89 5.61
CA PHE A 58 8.08 12.58 5.70
C PHE A 58 8.17 13.76 4.74
N ALA A 59 9.08 14.68 5.05
CA ALA A 59 9.32 15.87 4.24
C ALA A 59 9.80 15.52 2.83
N ASP A 60 10.63 14.49 2.70
CA ASP A 60 11.19 14.00 1.44
C ASP A 60 11.64 12.54 1.58
N GLY A 61 12.18 11.98 0.49
CA GLY A 61 12.66 10.60 0.46
C GLY A 61 13.87 10.35 1.36
N ALA A 62 14.74 11.35 1.55
CA ALA A 62 15.93 11.21 2.38
C ALA A 62 15.54 11.12 3.87
N ALA A 63 14.61 11.96 4.32
CA ALA A 63 14.03 11.90 5.66
C ALA A 63 13.36 10.54 5.93
N ALA A 64 12.64 10.00 4.94
CA ALA A 64 12.05 8.66 5.06
C ALA A 64 13.11 7.56 5.17
N VAL A 65 14.19 7.62 4.38
CA VAL A 65 15.31 6.66 4.47
C VAL A 65 16.02 6.75 5.82
N ASN A 66 16.26 7.96 6.32
CA ASN A 66 16.90 8.17 7.62
C ASN A 66 16.06 7.58 8.75
N ALA A 67 14.74 7.79 8.74
CA ALA A 67 13.83 7.20 9.72
C ALA A 67 13.86 5.66 9.70
N LEU A 68 13.99 5.04 8.53
CA LEU A 68 14.15 3.59 8.42
C LEU A 68 15.49 3.11 8.99
N ALA A 69 16.57 3.88 8.81
CA ALA A 69 17.88 3.53 9.36
C ALA A 69 17.89 3.59 10.90
N GLU A 70 17.15 4.53 11.49
CA GLU A 70 17.04 4.70 12.95
C GLU A 70 16.17 3.61 13.62
N ASP A 71 15.23 3.03 12.88
CA ASP A 71 14.32 1.97 13.36
C ASP A 71 15.02 0.61 13.61
N GLY A 72 16.32 0.48 13.28
CA GLY A 72 17.14 -0.68 13.66
C GLY A 72 16.82 -1.97 12.92
N ARG A 73 15.79 -1.98 12.06
CA ARG A 73 15.45 -3.11 11.18
C ARG A 73 16.36 -3.13 9.95
N ALA A 74 16.67 -4.34 9.47
CA ALA A 74 17.48 -4.54 8.27
C ALA A 74 16.63 -4.30 7.00
N TRP A 75 16.47 -3.03 6.62
CA TRP A 75 15.76 -2.66 5.39
C TRP A 75 16.58 -2.99 4.15
N ARG A 76 15.91 -3.52 3.12
CA ARG A 76 16.53 -3.83 1.83
C ARG A 76 16.13 -2.78 0.79
N ARG A 77 17.12 -2.24 0.08
CA ARG A 77 16.87 -1.46 -1.13
C ARG A 77 16.45 -2.42 -2.25
N ALA A 78 15.27 -2.19 -2.80
CA ALA A 78 14.78 -2.89 -3.98
C ALA A 78 14.44 -1.84 -5.04
N GLU A 79 14.98 -2.02 -6.25
CA GLU A 79 14.58 -1.20 -7.39
C GLU A 79 13.21 -1.67 -7.88
N LEU A 80 12.27 -0.73 -7.94
CA LEU A 80 11.00 -0.95 -8.59
C LEU A 80 11.22 -0.67 -10.08
N THR A 81 11.18 -1.70 -10.91
CA THR A 81 11.16 -1.54 -12.37
C THR A 81 9.94 -0.70 -12.76
N ALA A 82 10.09 0.16 -13.78
CA ALA A 82 9.06 1.11 -14.23
C ALA A 82 7.78 0.47 -14.83
N GLY A 83 7.53 -0.82 -14.57
CA GLY A 83 6.32 -1.54 -14.96
C GLY A 83 5.28 -1.64 -13.84
N HIS A 84 4.13 -2.26 -14.15
CA HIS A 84 3.16 -2.63 -13.14
C HIS A 84 3.82 -3.49 -12.05
N SER A 85 3.94 -2.94 -10.85
CA SER A 85 4.51 -3.66 -9.73
C SER A 85 3.56 -4.79 -9.31
N THR A 86 4.03 -6.04 -9.38
CA THR A 86 3.34 -7.23 -8.86
C THR A 86 3.36 -7.29 -7.33
N LEU A 87 3.98 -6.32 -6.65
CA LEU A 87 4.04 -6.28 -5.19
C LEU A 87 2.66 -6.26 -4.55
N PHE A 88 1.64 -5.75 -5.24
CA PHE A 88 0.27 -5.65 -4.75
C PHE A 88 -0.75 -6.23 -5.73
N THR A 89 -0.45 -7.36 -6.38
CA THR A 89 -1.46 -8.08 -7.16
C THR A 89 -2.67 -8.38 -6.26
N ASP A 90 -3.86 -8.02 -6.72
CA ASP A 90 -5.11 -8.40 -6.06
C ASP A 90 -5.17 -9.93 -5.95
N PRO A 91 -5.74 -10.47 -4.85
CA PRO A 91 -6.01 -11.90 -4.79
C PRO A 91 -6.91 -12.28 -5.97
N PRO A 92 -6.72 -13.48 -6.56
CA PRO A 92 -7.61 -13.94 -7.61
C PRO A 92 -9.06 -13.92 -7.10
N PRO A 93 -10.04 -13.59 -7.97
CA PRO A 93 -11.44 -13.64 -7.58
C PRO A 93 -11.77 -15.02 -6.99
N PRO A 94 -12.68 -15.10 -5.99
CA PRO A 94 -13.08 -16.38 -5.43
C PRO A 94 -13.54 -17.29 -6.56
N SER A 95 -12.98 -18.49 -6.62
CA SER A 95 -13.36 -19.48 -7.63
C SER A 95 -14.86 -19.75 -7.52
N ASP A 96 -15.55 -19.76 -8.67
CA ASP A 96 -16.98 -20.09 -8.71
C ASP A 96 -17.24 -21.41 -7.96
N PRO A 97 -18.33 -21.49 -7.17
CA PRO A 97 -18.66 -22.74 -6.50
C PRO A 97 -18.82 -23.86 -7.53
N PRO A 98 -18.32 -25.08 -7.24
CA PRO A 98 -18.45 -26.20 -8.17
C PRO A 98 -19.92 -26.42 -8.52
N PRO A 99 -20.24 -26.73 -9.79
CA PRO A 99 -21.62 -26.95 -10.21
C PRO A 99 -22.25 -28.07 -9.36
N PRO A 100 -23.55 -27.95 -9.02
CA PRO A 100 -24.24 -28.96 -8.23
C PRO A 100 -24.13 -30.32 -8.94
N SER A 101 -23.67 -31.33 -8.21
CA SER A 101 -23.55 -32.69 -8.72
C SER A 101 -24.94 -33.20 -9.09
N LEU A 102 -25.22 -33.30 -10.39
CA LEU A 102 -26.41 -33.98 -10.91
C LEU A 102 -26.36 -35.43 -10.42
N GLY A 103 -27.25 -35.75 -9.48
CA GLY A 103 -27.36 -37.08 -8.89
C GLY A 103 -27.50 -38.13 -10.00
N ARG A 104 -26.63 -39.14 -9.97
CA ARG A 104 -26.75 -40.31 -10.85
C ARG A 104 -28.16 -40.91 -10.70
N PRO A 105 -28.86 -41.22 -11.79
CA PRO A 105 -30.07 -42.03 -11.70
C PRO A 105 -29.68 -43.38 -11.11
N ARG A 106 -30.38 -43.78 -10.05
CA ARG A 106 -30.25 -45.11 -9.45
C ARG A 106 -30.82 -46.17 -10.42
N PRO A 107 -30.21 -47.37 -10.48
CA PRO A 107 -30.58 -48.43 -11.41
C PRO A 107 -31.98 -49.00 -11.14
#